data_AF-A0A9E5DGB0-F1
#
_entry.id   AF-A0A9E5DGB0-F1
#
_cell.length_a   1.000
_cell.length_b   1.000
_cell.length_c   1.000
_cell.angle_alpha   90.00
_cell.angle_beta   90.00
_cell.angle_gamma   90.00
#
_symmetry.space_group_name_H-M   'P 1'
#
loop_
_entity.id
_entity.type
_entity.pdbx_description
1 polymer ?
#
loop_
_entity_poly.entity_id
_entity_poly.type
_entity_poly.pdbx_seq_one_letter_code
_entity_poly.pdbx_strand_id
1 'polypeptide(L)'
;MILEDIINELSFMLKQRTITNICVGIMYTAATLDNGSLGISHTVPEGEVTLSGEIVGKNAYEVVQELSTPLSRSVALAILNALGDLSQYEKGDPLDLISANKVCLFGYSPNVSNLKFNSIVVYDFYNPQPQKMNNVDIRPYSSFKGETCDTAVVFGSALVNGAFDNIVRNVNADNFILTGVSSVDAPSTLHSLGFNIIGKIIATDKYRALRTVCEGGNSGQLGKYTMKVFKRL
;
A
#
# COMPACT_ATOMS: atom_id res chain seq x y z
N MET A 1 7.67 14.33 5.43
CA MET A 1 6.47 13.54 5.05
C MET A 1 6.62 12.14 5.63
N ILE A 2 5.55 11.46 6.05
CA ILE A 2 5.69 10.12 6.65
C ILE A 2 6.42 9.13 5.71
N LEU A 3 6.22 9.26 4.39
CA LEU A 3 6.93 8.45 3.40
C LEU A 3 8.45 8.66 3.41
N GLU A 4 8.93 9.85 3.75
CA GLU A 4 10.37 10.12 3.91
C GLU A 4 10.90 9.43 5.18
N ASP A 5 10.13 9.43 6.28
CA ASP A 5 10.50 8.73 7.51
C ASP A 5 10.61 7.21 7.28
N ILE A 6 9.69 6.65 6.49
CA ILE A 6 9.73 5.26 6.01
C ILE A 6 11.01 4.99 5.20
N ILE A 7 11.37 5.87 4.26
CA ILE A 7 12.60 5.72 3.47
C ILE A 7 13.84 5.81 4.36
N ASN A 8 13.83 6.67 5.37
CA ASN A 8 14.92 6.82 6.33
C ASN A 8 15.12 5.54 7.15
N GLU A 9 14.04 4.94 7.67
CA GLU A 9 14.07 3.64 8.36
C GLU A 9 14.68 2.55 7.46
N LEU A 10 14.27 2.50 6.20
CA LEU A 10 14.67 1.45 5.25
C LEU A 10 15.97 1.74 4.50
N SER A 11 16.62 2.88 4.78
CA SER A 11 17.76 3.41 4.01
C SER A 11 18.94 2.46 3.94
N PHE A 12 19.25 1.74 5.02
CA PHE A 12 20.34 0.77 5.05
C PHE A 12 20.11 -0.40 4.08
N MET A 13 18.89 -0.91 4.00
CA MET A 13 18.53 -1.98 3.07
C MET A 13 18.49 -1.48 1.63
N LEU A 14 17.93 -0.28 1.40
CA LEU A 14 17.88 0.35 0.08
C LEU A 14 19.26 0.53 -0.53
N LYS A 15 20.23 1.02 0.25
CA LYS A 15 21.60 1.28 -0.22
C LYS A 15 22.34 0.02 -0.67
N GLN A 16 21.89 -1.17 -0.25
CA GLN A 16 22.47 -2.47 -0.61
C GLN A 16 21.79 -3.14 -1.82
N ARG A 17 20.88 -2.44 -2.50
CA ARG A 17 20.07 -3.03 -3.57
C ARG A 17 20.21 -2.22 -4.84
N THR A 18 20.25 -2.94 -5.95
CA THR A 18 20.20 -2.38 -7.30
C THR A 18 18.92 -2.84 -7.98
N ILE A 19 18.29 -1.96 -8.75
CA ILE A 19 17.05 -2.29 -9.46
C ILE A 19 17.41 -3.04 -10.74
N THR A 20 16.87 -4.25 -10.90
CA THR A 20 17.11 -5.11 -12.08
C THR A 20 15.97 -5.04 -13.09
N ASN A 21 14.76 -4.70 -12.65
CA ASN A 21 13.63 -4.50 -13.54
C ASN A 21 12.62 -3.56 -12.91
N ILE A 22 11.93 -2.79 -13.75
CA ILE A 22 10.81 -1.97 -13.34
C ILE A 22 9.73 -2.02 -14.40
N CYS A 23 8.49 -2.04 -13.94
CA CYS A 23 7.34 -2.06 -14.82
C CYS A 23 6.24 -1.17 -14.28
N VAL A 24 5.91 -0.11 -15.02
CA VAL A 24 4.81 0.79 -14.72
C VAL A 24 3.62 0.36 -15.57
N GLY A 25 2.77 -0.50 -15.00
CA GLY A 25 1.52 -0.94 -15.62
C GLY A 25 0.36 -0.02 -15.27
N ILE A 26 -0.81 -0.29 -15.87
CA ILE A 26 -2.01 0.56 -15.74
C ILE A 26 -2.52 0.62 -14.28
N MET A 27 -2.64 -0.54 -13.64
CA MET A 27 -3.18 -0.67 -12.28
C MET A 27 -2.09 -0.82 -11.23
N TYR A 28 -0.94 -1.35 -11.62
CA TYR A 28 0.14 -1.72 -10.71
C TYR A 28 1.49 -1.34 -11.28
N THR A 29 2.41 -0.99 -10.38
CA THR A 29 3.82 -0.79 -10.64
C THR A 29 4.59 -1.89 -9.92
N ALA A 30 5.56 -2.51 -10.58
CA ALA A 30 6.37 -3.58 -10.02
C ALA A 30 7.86 -3.27 -10.17
N ALA A 31 8.65 -3.63 -9.15
CA ALA A 31 10.09 -3.46 -9.14
C ALA A 31 10.77 -4.75 -8.67
N THR A 32 11.79 -5.17 -9.42
CA THR A 32 12.64 -6.32 -9.06
C THR A 32 14.02 -5.80 -8.65
N LEU A 33 14.55 -6.35 -7.56
CA LEU A 33 15.89 -6.04 -7.07
C LEU A 33 16.91 -7.11 -7.48
N ASP A 34 18.18 -6.84 -7.28
CA ASP A 34 19.32 -7.72 -7.58
C ASP A 34 19.32 -9.05 -6.83
N ASN A 35 18.74 -9.09 -5.63
CA ASN A 35 18.50 -10.33 -4.89
C ASN A 35 17.26 -11.13 -5.39
N GLY A 36 16.63 -10.70 -6.48
CA GLY A 36 15.46 -11.33 -7.07
C GLY A 36 14.18 -11.16 -6.25
N SER A 37 14.13 -10.25 -5.28
CA SER A 37 12.86 -9.86 -4.64
C SER A 37 12.00 -9.03 -5.60
N LEU A 38 10.68 -9.12 -5.43
CA LEU A 38 9.71 -8.37 -6.22
C LEU A 38 8.80 -7.62 -5.26
N GLY A 39 8.67 -6.31 -5.49
CA GLY A 39 7.68 -5.47 -4.85
C GLY A 39 6.67 -4.96 -5.86
N ILE A 40 5.46 -4.71 -5.38
CA ILE A 40 4.35 -4.23 -6.19
C ILE A 40 3.72 -3.06 -5.46
N SER A 41 3.21 -2.08 -6.19
CA SER A 41 2.39 -0.98 -5.71
C SER A 41 1.23 -0.74 -6.66
N HIS A 42 0.16 -0.11 -6.19
CA HIS A 42 -0.84 0.53 -7.05
C HIS A 42 -0.14 1.60 -7.90
N THR A 43 -0.51 1.68 -9.18
CA THR A 43 -0.17 2.82 -10.06
C THR A 43 -1.23 3.90 -9.95
N VAL A 44 -0.83 5.13 -9.63
CA VAL A 44 -1.66 6.32 -9.87
C VAL A 44 -1.03 7.10 -11.03
N PRO A 45 -1.66 7.16 -12.22
CA PRO A 45 -1.05 7.65 -13.46
C PRO A 45 -1.03 9.19 -13.56
N GLU A 46 -0.66 9.86 -12.46
CA GLU A 46 -0.54 11.31 -12.38
C GLU A 46 0.94 11.70 -12.27
N GLY A 47 1.39 12.53 -13.22
CA GLY A 47 2.78 13.00 -13.32
C GLY A 47 3.67 12.06 -14.15
N GLU A 48 4.98 12.19 -13.96
CA GLU A 48 5.99 11.44 -14.70
C GLU A 48 7.01 10.76 -13.78
N VAL A 49 7.77 9.83 -14.35
CA VAL A 49 8.95 9.23 -13.72
C VAL A 49 10.18 9.80 -14.43
N THR A 50 10.87 10.72 -13.78
CA THR A 50 11.98 11.51 -14.36
C THR A 50 13.14 10.64 -14.84
N LEU A 51 13.38 9.50 -14.18
CA LEU A 51 14.44 8.54 -14.52
C LEU A 51 14.00 7.46 -15.54
N SER A 52 12.90 7.66 -16.27
CA SER A 52 12.40 6.68 -17.25
C SER A 52 13.49 6.28 -18.25
N GLY A 53 13.70 4.98 -18.44
CA GLY A 53 14.78 4.44 -19.28
C GLY A 53 16.14 4.30 -18.59
N GLU A 54 16.32 4.89 -17.40
CA GLU A 54 17.59 4.90 -16.67
C GLU A 54 17.53 4.21 -15.30
N ILE A 55 16.34 3.79 -14.84
CA ILE A 55 16.16 3.19 -13.50
C ILE A 55 16.92 1.86 -13.34
N VAL A 56 16.94 1.02 -14.37
CA VAL A 56 17.59 -0.29 -14.31
C VAL A 56 19.09 -0.09 -14.15
N GLY A 57 19.68 -0.75 -13.14
CA GLY A 57 21.10 -0.62 -12.79
C GLY A 57 21.39 0.48 -11.76
N LYS A 58 20.42 1.35 -11.44
CA LYS A 58 20.59 2.35 -10.36
C LYS A 58 20.41 1.74 -8.98
N ASN A 59 21.02 2.40 -7.99
CA ASN A 59 20.82 2.07 -6.59
C ASN A 59 19.37 2.35 -6.17
N ALA A 60 18.77 1.42 -5.43
CA ALA A 60 17.39 1.55 -4.99
C ALA A 60 17.17 2.80 -4.12
N TYR A 61 18.14 3.16 -3.26
CA TYR A 61 18.06 4.34 -2.41
C TYR A 61 17.96 5.65 -3.19
N GLU A 62 18.65 5.76 -4.32
CA GLU A 62 18.65 6.96 -5.17
C GLU A 62 17.30 7.17 -5.84
N VAL A 63 16.70 6.07 -6.34
CA VAL A 63 15.43 6.15 -7.08
C VAL A 63 14.24 6.45 -6.17
N VAL A 64 14.21 5.92 -4.94
CA VAL A 64 13.09 6.17 -4.01
C VAL A 64 13.04 7.59 -3.47
N GLN A 65 14.06 8.44 -3.69
CA GLN A 65 14.02 9.84 -3.25
C GLN A 65 13.06 10.71 -4.08
N GLU A 66 12.70 10.28 -5.29
CA GLU A 66 11.78 11.02 -6.15
C GLU A 66 10.32 10.73 -5.74
N LEU A 67 9.72 11.67 -5.02
CA LEU A 67 8.38 11.54 -4.44
C LEU A 67 7.40 12.63 -4.92
N SER A 68 7.78 13.43 -5.92
CA SER A 68 7.04 14.64 -6.32
C SER A 68 5.62 14.33 -6.84
N THR A 69 5.44 13.20 -7.52
CA THR A 69 4.20 12.83 -8.21
C THR A 69 3.62 11.52 -7.68
N PRO A 70 2.29 11.28 -7.76
CA PRO A 70 1.72 9.97 -7.45
C PRO A 70 2.36 8.83 -8.25
N LEU A 71 2.75 9.08 -9.51
CA LEU A 71 3.40 8.07 -10.34
C LEU A 71 4.81 7.73 -9.82
N SER A 72 5.64 8.72 -9.47
CA SER A 72 6.96 8.48 -8.88
C SER A 72 6.85 7.80 -7.50
N ARG A 73 5.85 8.16 -6.69
CA ARG A 73 5.55 7.43 -5.44
C ARG A 73 5.12 5.98 -5.69
N SER A 74 4.42 5.69 -6.78
CA SER A 74 4.08 4.32 -7.18
C SER A 74 5.35 3.48 -7.43
N VAL A 75 6.35 4.08 -8.10
CA VAL A 75 7.67 3.48 -8.31
C VAL A 75 8.41 3.28 -7.00
N ALA A 76 8.49 4.33 -6.17
CA ALA A 76 9.19 4.28 -4.89
C ALA A 76 8.60 3.17 -3.99
N LEU A 77 7.28 3.09 -3.87
CA LEU A 77 6.60 2.06 -3.07
C LEU A 77 6.77 0.66 -3.63
N ALA A 78 6.82 0.48 -4.96
CA ALA A 78 7.15 -0.82 -5.54
C ALA A 78 8.56 -1.28 -5.14
N ILE A 79 9.53 -0.36 -5.11
CA ILE A 79 10.91 -0.65 -4.66
C ILE A 79 10.92 -0.96 -3.16
N LEU A 80 10.27 -0.13 -2.32
CA LEU A 80 10.18 -0.35 -0.88
C LEU A 80 9.51 -1.69 -0.55
N ASN A 81 8.48 -2.08 -1.30
CA ASN A 81 7.79 -3.36 -1.10
C ASN A 81 8.60 -4.58 -1.52
N ALA A 82 9.63 -4.39 -2.33
CA ALA A 82 10.58 -5.45 -2.67
C ALA A 82 11.57 -5.71 -1.51
N LEU A 83 11.60 -4.85 -0.49
CA LEU A 83 12.38 -5.04 0.72
C LEU A 83 11.57 -5.81 1.78
N GLY A 84 12.30 -6.24 2.81
CA GLY A 84 11.75 -6.88 4.00
C GLY A 84 12.03 -8.37 4.07
N ASP A 85 12.04 -8.87 5.30
CA ASP A 85 12.07 -10.29 5.61
C ASP A 85 10.66 -10.77 5.91
N LEU A 86 10.21 -11.79 5.18
CA LEU A 86 8.89 -12.37 5.33
C LEU A 86 8.83 -13.42 6.45
N SER A 87 9.93 -13.71 7.14
CA SER A 87 9.99 -14.70 8.21
C SER A 87 9.04 -14.43 9.37
N GLN A 88 8.71 -13.17 9.62
CA GLN A 88 7.79 -12.72 10.69
C GLN A 88 6.34 -12.54 10.22
N TYR A 89 6.05 -12.88 8.96
CA TYR A 89 4.73 -12.72 8.39
C TYR A 89 3.93 -14.03 8.43
N GLU A 90 2.68 -13.91 8.82
CA GLU A 90 1.68 -14.97 8.78
C GLU A 90 0.85 -14.88 7.50
N LYS A 91 0.38 -16.02 6.99
CA LYS A 91 -0.49 -16.06 5.81
C LYS A 91 -1.92 -15.71 6.20
N GLY A 92 -2.54 -14.75 5.51
CA GLY A 92 -3.94 -14.36 5.74
C GLY A 92 -4.20 -12.89 5.44
N ASP A 93 -5.47 -12.49 5.55
CA ASP A 93 -5.88 -11.08 5.54
C ASP A 93 -6.04 -10.60 7.00
N PRO A 94 -5.37 -9.50 7.41
CA PRO A 94 -5.53 -8.98 8.76
C PRO A 94 -6.99 -8.56 9.07
N LEU A 95 -7.79 -8.26 8.05
CA LEU A 95 -9.20 -7.90 8.21
C LEU A 95 -10.07 -9.09 8.67
N ASP A 96 -9.62 -10.33 8.45
CA ASP A 96 -10.32 -11.53 8.91
C ASP A 96 -10.15 -11.76 10.43
N LEU A 97 -9.18 -11.09 11.05
CA LEU A 97 -8.79 -11.32 12.44
C LEU A 97 -9.40 -10.32 13.43
N ILE A 98 -10.08 -9.29 12.93
CA ILE A 98 -10.48 -8.15 13.74
C ILE A 98 -11.95 -8.24 14.07
N SER A 99 -12.24 -8.01 15.34
CA SER A 99 -13.59 -7.81 15.85
C SER A 99 -13.68 -6.38 16.34
N ALA A 100 -14.42 -5.55 15.60
CA ALA A 100 -14.61 -4.13 15.89
C ALA A 100 -16.08 -3.75 15.68
N ASN A 101 -16.56 -2.72 16.39
CA ASN A 101 -17.93 -2.24 16.24
C ASN A 101 -18.01 -1.29 15.03
N LYS A 102 -17.15 -0.28 14.98
CA LYS A 102 -17.02 0.68 13.87
C LYS A 102 -15.63 0.63 13.23
N VAL A 103 -15.59 0.44 11.92
CA VAL A 103 -14.35 0.42 11.12
C VAL A 103 -14.37 1.52 10.08
N CYS A 104 -13.25 2.22 9.92
CA CYS A 104 -13.05 3.19 8.85
C CYS A 104 -12.01 2.70 7.85
N LEU A 105 -12.37 2.65 6.57
CA LEU A 105 -11.50 2.20 5.49
C LEU A 105 -11.14 3.37 4.57
N PHE A 106 -9.86 3.46 4.20
CA PHE A 106 -9.33 4.50 3.32
C PHE A 106 -8.60 3.86 2.14
N GLY A 107 -9.12 3.97 0.93
CA GLY A 107 -8.55 3.28 -0.24
C GLY A 107 -9.31 3.55 -1.54
N TYR A 108 -8.84 2.97 -2.64
CA TYR A 108 -9.56 2.95 -3.92
C TYR A 108 -10.56 1.79 -3.92
N SER A 109 -11.85 2.11 -3.85
CA SER A 109 -12.97 1.14 -3.73
C SER A 109 -12.66 -0.09 -2.85
N PRO A 110 -12.38 0.10 -1.54
CA PRO A 110 -12.15 -1.00 -0.62
C PRO A 110 -13.28 -2.03 -0.66
N ASN A 111 -12.93 -3.30 -0.83
CA ASN A 111 -13.93 -4.36 -0.79
C ASN A 111 -14.39 -4.59 0.66
N VAL A 112 -15.68 -4.35 0.92
CA VAL A 112 -16.30 -4.49 2.24
C VAL A 112 -17.25 -5.70 2.35
N SER A 113 -17.45 -6.47 1.28
CA SER A 113 -18.55 -7.45 1.20
C SER A 113 -18.48 -8.58 2.23
N ASN A 114 -17.26 -8.89 2.70
CA ASN A 114 -17.00 -10.00 3.61
C ASN A 114 -16.68 -9.52 5.04
N LEU A 115 -16.78 -8.22 5.29
CA LEU A 115 -16.43 -7.64 6.58
C LEU A 115 -17.60 -7.76 7.55
N LYS A 116 -17.32 -8.36 8.71
CA LYS A 116 -18.32 -8.67 9.75
C LYS A 116 -18.35 -7.60 10.85
N PHE A 117 -18.41 -6.33 10.46
CA PHE A 117 -18.45 -5.19 11.38
C PHE A 117 -19.87 -4.61 11.49
N ASN A 118 -20.21 -4.04 12.65
CA ASN A 118 -21.53 -3.45 12.86
C ASN A 118 -21.72 -2.12 12.12
N SER A 119 -20.65 -1.37 11.92
CA SER A 119 -20.63 -0.12 11.16
C SER A 119 -19.34 0.00 10.36
N ILE A 120 -19.46 0.32 9.07
CA ILE A 120 -18.35 0.47 8.15
C ILE A 120 -18.47 1.85 7.51
N VAL A 121 -17.43 2.67 7.63
CA VAL A 121 -17.32 3.94 6.91
C VAL A 121 -16.17 3.82 5.92
N VAL A 122 -16.43 4.07 4.65
CA VAL A 122 -15.43 4.02 3.58
C VAL A 122 -15.19 5.44 3.08
N TYR A 123 -13.93 5.86 3.05
CA TYR A 123 -13.49 7.04 2.34
C TYR A 123 -12.76 6.62 1.07
N ASP A 124 -13.45 6.72 -0.06
CA ASP A 124 -12.96 6.23 -1.35
C ASP A 124 -12.20 7.33 -2.10
N PHE A 125 -10.99 7.00 -2.53
CA PHE A 125 -10.10 7.88 -3.30
C PHE A 125 -10.60 8.17 -4.73
N TYR A 126 -11.53 7.38 -5.27
CA TYR A 126 -12.22 7.72 -6.54
C TYR A 126 -13.24 8.86 -6.38
N ASN A 127 -13.49 9.33 -5.16
CA ASN A 127 -14.47 10.36 -4.85
C ASN A 127 -15.88 10.08 -5.44
N PRO A 128 -16.47 8.90 -5.17
CA PRO A 128 -17.82 8.59 -5.63
C PRO A 128 -18.87 9.50 -4.97
N GLN A 129 -20.09 9.48 -5.51
CA GLN A 129 -21.23 10.06 -4.81
C GLN A 129 -21.45 9.32 -3.48
N PRO A 130 -21.82 10.03 -2.39
CA PRO A 130 -22.12 9.37 -1.12
C PRO A 130 -23.19 8.29 -1.27
N GLN A 131 -22.95 7.12 -0.69
CA GLN A 131 -23.85 5.97 -0.74
C GLN A 131 -23.93 5.30 0.62
N LYS A 132 -25.13 4.91 1.04
CA LYS A 132 -25.35 4.17 2.28
C LYS A 132 -26.08 2.87 1.99
N MET A 133 -25.49 1.74 2.36
CA MET A 133 -26.01 0.39 2.14
C MET A 133 -25.91 -0.40 3.44
N ASN A 134 -27.05 -0.68 4.08
CA ASN A 134 -27.10 -1.38 5.37
C ASN A 134 -26.19 -0.69 6.42
N ASN A 135 -25.17 -1.40 6.90
CA ASN A 135 -24.16 -0.96 7.85
C ASN A 135 -22.97 -0.22 7.20
N VAL A 136 -22.95 -0.06 5.87
CA VAL A 136 -21.86 0.55 5.11
C VAL A 136 -22.23 1.97 4.66
N ASP A 137 -21.36 2.93 4.94
CA ASP A 137 -21.44 4.33 4.51
C ASP A 137 -20.19 4.66 3.66
N ILE A 138 -20.38 4.79 2.34
CA ILE A 138 -19.33 5.11 1.37
C ILE A 138 -19.38 6.60 1.08
N ARG A 139 -18.25 7.26 1.28
CA ARG A 139 -18.08 8.70 1.13
C ARG A 139 -16.90 8.99 0.20
N PRO A 140 -16.93 10.10 -0.56
CA PRO A 140 -15.74 10.56 -1.27
C PRO A 140 -14.67 11.00 -0.27
N TYR A 141 -13.41 10.65 -0.51
CA TYR A 141 -12.30 11.12 0.33
C TYR A 141 -12.19 12.65 0.38
N SER A 142 -12.62 13.37 -0.66
CA SER A 142 -12.69 14.84 -0.67
C SER A 142 -13.58 15.43 0.43
N SER A 143 -14.52 14.65 0.98
CA SER A 143 -15.36 15.03 2.13
C SER A 143 -14.71 14.75 3.49
N PHE A 144 -13.58 14.05 3.53
CA PHE A 144 -12.90 13.69 4.77
C PHE A 144 -12.35 14.93 5.49
N LYS A 145 -12.82 15.15 6.72
CA LYS A 145 -12.33 16.19 7.65
C LYS A 145 -11.81 15.62 8.96
N GLY A 146 -11.91 14.31 9.14
CA GLY A 146 -11.67 13.57 10.37
C GLY A 146 -12.77 12.56 10.63
N GLU A 147 -12.46 11.52 11.40
CA GLU A 147 -13.40 10.45 11.73
C GLU A 147 -12.97 9.75 13.04
N THR A 148 -13.92 9.16 13.77
CA THR A 148 -13.65 8.38 14.98
C THR A 148 -14.19 6.97 14.82
N CYS A 149 -13.38 5.95 15.08
CA CYS A 149 -13.72 4.54 14.92
C CYS A 149 -12.89 3.66 15.84
N ASP A 150 -13.24 2.38 16.01
CA ASP A 150 -12.44 1.48 16.84
C ASP A 150 -11.22 0.96 16.07
N THR A 151 -11.35 0.85 14.74
CA THR A 151 -10.27 0.39 13.86
C THR A 151 -10.23 1.21 12.57
N ALA A 152 -9.08 1.79 12.28
CA ALA A 152 -8.76 2.45 11.03
C ALA A 152 -7.95 1.52 10.13
N VAL A 153 -8.46 1.26 8.94
CA VAL A 153 -7.81 0.46 7.89
C VAL A 153 -7.36 1.41 6.79
N VAL A 154 -6.06 1.64 6.70
CA VAL A 154 -5.47 2.49 5.69
C VAL A 154 -4.85 1.62 4.61
N PHE A 155 -5.36 1.71 3.39
CA PHE A 155 -4.74 1.01 2.27
C PHE A 155 -3.44 1.70 1.88
N GLY A 156 -2.39 0.94 1.56
CA GLY A 156 -1.09 1.50 1.16
C GLY A 156 -1.16 2.45 -0.05
N SER A 157 -2.23 2.41 -0.84
CA SER A 157 -2.47 3.40 -1.90
C SER A 157 -2.58 4.84 -1.38
N ALA A 158 -2.85 5.02 -0.09
CA ALA A 158 -2.79 6.32 0.59
C ALA A 158 -1.36 6.91 0.61
N LEU A 159 -0.32 6.07 0.63
CA LEU A 159 1.07 6.51 0.48
C LEU A 159 1.33 6.95 -0.97
N VAL A 160 0.73 6.26 -1.94
CA VAL A 160 0.86 6.58 -3.37
C VAL A 160 0.25 7.95 -3.69
N ASN A 161 -1.00 8.19 -3.28
CA ASN A 161 -1.70 9.44 -3.61
C ASN A 161 -1.41 10.59 -2.63
N GLY A 162 -0.62 10.35 -1.57
CA GLY A 162 -0.25 11.37 -0.57
C GLY A 162 -1.33 11.66 0.48
N ALA A 163 -2.38 10.84 0.58
CA ALA A 163 -3.42 10.97 1.59
C ALA A 163 -2.99 10.50 3.00
N PHE A 164 -1.93 9.69 3.10
CA PHE A 164 -1.55 9.02 4.34
C PHE A 164 -1.36 9.96 5.54
N ASP A 165 -0.56 11.03 5.37
CA ASP A 165 -0.33 12.05 6.39
C ASP A 165 -1.63 12.69 6.90
N ASN A 166 -2.57 12.99 5.99
CA ASN A 166 -3.84 13.60 6.36
C ASN A 166 -4.76 12.62 7.12
N ILE A 167 -4.74 11.34 6.74
CA ILE A 167 -5.53 10.30 7.42
C ILE A 167 -5.02 10.10 8.84
N VAL A 168 -3.72 9.85 9.01
CA VAL A 168 -3.12 9.56 10.33
C VAL A 168 -3.31 10.73 11.31
N ARG A 169 -3.29 11.98 10.83
CA ARG A 169 -3.51 13.16 11.68
C ARG A 169 -4.96 13.38 12.11
N ASN A 170 -5.94 12.93 11.33
CA ASN A 170 -7.35 13.30 11.53
C ASN A 170 -8.27 12.13 11.87
N VAL A 171 -7.75 10.90 11.87
CA VAL A 171 -8.49 9.73 12.36
C VAL A 171 -8.14 9.48 13.83
N ASN A 172 -9.16 9.31 14.65
CA ASN A 172 -9.02 8.81 16.02
C ASN A 172 -9.48 7.35 16.06
N ALA A 173 -8.56 6.42 16.36
CA ALA A 173 -8.87 5.01 16.48
C ALA A 173 -7.96 4.28 17.46
N ASP A 174 -8.49 3.23 18.09
CA ASP A 174 -7.74 2.37 19.01
C ASP A 174 -6.76 1.44 18.28
N ASN A 175 -7.08 1.10 17.02
CA ASN A 175 -6.30 0.19 16.20
C ASN A 175 -6.08 0.77 14.81
N PHE A 176 -4.84 0.75 14.34
CA PHE A 176 -4.49 1.13 12.96
C PHE A 176 -3.86 -0.03 12.21
N ILE A 177 -4.37 -0.28 11.00
CA ILE A 177 -3.85 -1.29 10.08
C ILE A 177 -3.41 -0.61 8.79
N LEU A 178 -2.20 -0.92 8.35
CA LEU A 178 -1.75 -0.63 6.99
C LEU A 178 -1.96 -1.89 6.16
N THR A 179 -2.74 -1.85 5.07
CA THR A 179 -3.00 -3.05 4.25
C THR A 179 -3.06 -2.80 2.74
N GLY A 180 -2.97 -3.87 1.94
CA GLY A 180 -3.04 -3.81 0.48
C GLY A 180 -1.67 -3.79 -0.20
N VAL A 181 -1.69 -3.75 -1.54
CA VAL A 181 -0.50 -4.03 -2.37
C VAL A 181 0.65 -3.04 -2.16
N SER A 182 0.34 -1.77 -1.87
CA SER A 182 1.32 -0.71 -1.66
C SER A 182 1.82 -0.60 -0.21
N SER A 183 1.50 -1.56 0.66
CA SER A 183 1.87 -1.50 2.08
C SER A 183 3.34 -1.89 2.30
N VAL A 184 4.09 -0.97 2.89
CA VAL A 184 5.51 -1.11 3.19
C VAL A 184 5.75 -1.71 4.56
N ASP A 185 6.86 -2.43 4.71
CA ASP A 185 7.30 -2.99 5.99
C ASP A 185 8.30 -2.03 6.65
N ALA A 186 7.76 -1.01 7.34
CA ALA A 186 8.51 0.01 8.08
C ALA A 186 8.02 0.03 9.54
N PRO A 187 8.34 -1.03 10.32
CA PRO A 187 7.73 -1.29 11.61
C PRO A 187 7.96 -0.18 12.63
N SER A 188 9.15 0.44 12.64
CA SER A 188 9.49 1.47 13.64
C SER A 188 8.69 2.74 13.41
N THR A 189 8.65 3.24 12.17
CA THR A 189 7.86 4.40 11.79
C THR A 189 6.37 4.13 11.99
N LEU A 190 5.87 2.99 11.54
CA LEU A 190 4.44 2.66 11.63
C LEU A 190 3.98 2.48 13.08
N HIS A 191 4.76 1.79 13.92
CA HIS A 191 4.44 1.64 15.34
C HIS A 191 4.41 3.00 16.06
N SER A 192 5.32 3.94 15.73
CA SER A 192 5.30 5.29 16.30
C SER A 192 4.04 6.10 15.93
N LEU A 193 3.34 5.70 14.86
CA LEU A 193 2.10 6.30 14.37
C LEU A 193 0.84 5.57 14.87
N GLY A 194 1.00 4.58 15.76
CA GLY A 194 -0.10 3.81 16.35
C GLY A 194 -0.56 2.62 15.50
N PHE A 195 0.14 2.28 14.42
CA PHE A 195 -0.15 1.05 13.66
C PHE A 195 0.25 -0.18 14.47
N ASN A 196 -0.64 -1.16 14.49
CA ASN A 196 -0.44 -2.42 15.20
C ASN A 196 -0.41 -3.64 14.26
N ILE A 197 -0.82 -3.48 13.00
CA ILE A 197 -0.78 -4.56 12.00
C ILE A 197 -0.36 -4.00 10.63
N ILE A 198 0.53 -4.73 9.96
CA ILE A 198 0.89 -4.52 8.55
C ILE A 198 0.40 -5.73 7.74
N GLY A 199 -0.52 -5.51 6.81
CA GLY A 199 -0.93 -6.46 5.79
C GLY A 199 -0.25 -6.16 4.46
N LYS A 200 0.40 -7.15 3.86
CA LYS A 200 1.04 -7.05 2.54
C LYS A 200 0.45 -8.04 1.55
N ILE A 201 0.62 -7.71 0.27
CA ILE A 201 0.41 -8.65 -0.84
C ILE A 201 1.79 -8.97 -1.40
N ILE A 202 2.15 -10.24 -1.40
CA ILE A 202 3.46 -10.73 -1.88
C ILE A 202 3.28 -11.67 -3.07
N ALA A 203 4.24 -11.70 -3.98
CA ALA A 203 4.20 -12.59 -5.13
C ALA A 203 4.57 -14.03 -4.74
N THR A 204 3.71 -14.98 -5.08
CA THR A 204 3.98 -16.42 -4.99
C THR A 204 4.73 -16.93 -6.22
N ASP A 205 4.47 -16.33 -7.38
CA ASP A 205 5.24 -16.49 -8.61
C ASP A 205 5.67 -15.10 -9.08
N LYS A 206 6.92 -14.74 -8.79
CA LYS A 206 7.47 -13.40 -9.08
C LYS A 206 7.51 -13.11 -10.58
N TYR A 207 7.83 -14.11 -11.41
CA TYR A 207 7.91 -13.92 -12.86
C TYR A 207 6.51 -13.65 -13.44
N ARG A 208 5.53 -14.49 -13.09
CA ARG A 208 4.15 -14.32 -13.57
C ARG A 208 3.51 -13.05 -13.01
N ALA A 209 3.78 -12.69 -11.76
CA ALA A 209 3.31 -11.44 -11.18
C ALA A 209 3.86 -10.22 -11.95
N LEU A 210 5.18 -10.16 -12.18
CA LEU A 210 5.81 -9.09 -12.96
C LEU A 210 5.23 -8.99 -14.37
N ARG A 211 5.11 -10.13 -15.08
CA ARG A 211 4.52 -10.16 -16.43
C ARG A 211 3.08 -9.67 -16.44
N THR A 212 2.29 -10.09 -15.47
CA THR A 212 0.88 -9.65 -15.34
C THR A 212 0.81 -8.14 -15.18
N VAL A 213 1.69 -7.54 -14.36
CA VAL A 213 1.76 -6.08 -14.20
C VAL A 213 2.11 -5.40 -15.53
N CYS A 214 3.14 -5.89 -16.23
CA CYS A 214 3.58 -5.32 -17.50
C CYS A 214 2.58 -5.44 -18.65
N GLU A 215 1.74 -6.47 -18.60
CA GLU A 215 0.72 -6.73 -19.61
C GLU A 215 -0.60 -5.99 -19.29
N GLY A 216 -0.61 -5.14 -18.26
CA GLY A 216 -1.79 -4.33 -17.89
C GLY A 216 -2.84 -5.09 -17.09
N GLY A 217 -2.45 -6.16 -16.41
CA GLY A 217 -3.36 -7.02 -15.67
C GLY A 217 -4.05 -6.34 -14.48
N ASN A 218 -5.28 -6.76 -14.20
CA ASN A 218 -6.10 -6.28 -13.08
C ASN A 218 -5.87 -7.10 -11.80
N SER A 219 -6.58 -6.73 -10.73
CA SER A 219 -6.50 -7.39 -9.42
C SER A 219 -6.79 -8.88 -9.46
N GLY A 220 -7.75 -9.32 -10.27
CA GLY A 220 -8.12 -10.73 -10.41
C GLY A 220 -7.07 -11.56 -11.15
N GLN A 221 -6.40 -10.98 -12.16
CA GLN A 221 -5.30 -11.63 -12.86
C GLN A 221 -4.05 -11.71 -11.99
N LEU A 222 -3.69 -10.60 -11.32
CA LEU A 222 -2.53 -10.55 -10.42
C LEU A 222 -2.73 -11.42 -9.17
N GLY A 223 -3.97 -11.52 -8.68
CA GLY A 223 -4.36 -12.35 -7.54
C GLY A 223 -4.02 -13.83 -7.69
N LYS A 224 -3.85 -14.34 -8.92
CA LYS A 224 -3.44 -15.74 -9.18
C LYS A 224 -1.99 -16.03 -8.80
N TYR A 225 -1.16 -14.99 -8.72
CA TYR A 225 0.29 -15.09 -8.51
C TYR A 225 0.74 -14.33 -7.25
N THR A 226 -0.21 -14.00 -6.38
CA THR A 226 0.05 -13.29 -5.14
C THR A 226 -0.71 -13.92 -3.98
N MET A 227 -0.27 -13.63 -2.77
CA MET A 227 -0.97 -13.99 -1.54
C MET A 227 -0.93 -12.85 -0.53
N LYS A 228 -1.94 -12.83 0.34
CA LYS A 228 -1.99 -11.90 1.48
C LYS A 228 -1.21 -12.50 2.65
N VAL A 229 -0.43 -11.64 3.27
CA VAL A 229 0.30 -11.93 4.50
C VAL A 229 0.16 -10.77 5.46
N PHE A 230 0.31 -11.00 6.75
CA PHE A 230 0.30 -9.93 7.74
C PHE A 230 1.31 -10.17 8.87
N LYS A 231 1.65 -9.10 9.56
CA LYS A 231 2.51 -9.10 10.74
C LYS A 231 1.93 -8.14 11.78
N ARG A 232 2.01 -8.52 13.06
CA ARG A 232 1.69 -7.64 14.19
C ARG A 232 2.92 -6.85 14.59
N LEU A 233 2.72 -5.57 14.93
CA LEU A 233 3.77 -4.66 15.41
C LEU A 233 3.86 -4.65 16.93
#